data_AF-A0A9W6VJU9-F1
#
_entry.id   AF-A0A9W6VJU9-F1
#
_cell.length_a   1.000
_cell.length_b   1.000
_cell.length_c   1.000
_cell.angle_alpha   90.00
_cell.angle_beta   90.00
_cell.angle_gamma   90.00
#
_symmetry.space_group_name_H-M   'P 1'
#
loop_
_entity.id
_entity.type
_entity.pdbx_description
1 polymer ?
#
loop_
_entity_poly.entity_id
_entity_poly.type
_entity_poly.pdbx_seq_one_letter_code
_entity_poly.pdbx_strand_id
1 'polypeptide(L)'
;MVRLLPGLLGVGSRWLSSALHRRGMPMPFTAPRTSLNGTITGHRSVAFTSVGLDDVKQVKNAFGVTVNDVVLALCTGALRSFLEARGELPDDPLVVTVPVSVHDRSVRESGSNHVSAFFALLPTHLAEPVARVYAIAENNRLAKQHHFSIDADMLADWAEFAPARLLGLAMRAYSALRLADKHPVVHNLVISNVPGPPVPLYLLGARITGMYPLGPVFHGAGLNITVISSDGRVDVGLIGARELVPDLWSLADAVPDEMRQLLKATG
;
A
#
# COMPACT_ATOMS: atom_id res chain seq x y z
N MET A 1 34.57 10.37 -16.50
CA MET A 1 33.18 10.75 -16.87
C MET A 1 32.57 9.79 -17.92
N VAL A 2 32.91 8.50 -17.90
CA VAL A 2 32.35 7.45 -18.79
C VAL A 2 32.39 6.12 -18.03
N ARG A 3 31.39 5.85 -17.16
CA ARG A 3 31.18 4.51 -16.56
C ARG A 3 29.81 4.29 -15.87
N LEU A 4 28.77 5.06 -16.22
CA LEU A 4 27.45 5.04 -15.54
C LEU A 4 26.28 4.52 -16.41
N LEU A 5 26.55 3.71 -17.43
CA LEU A 5 25.54 3.31 -18.43
C LEU A 5 25.09 1.82 -18.50
N PRO A 6 25.65 0.81 -17.79
CA PRO A 6 25.16 -0.57 -17.99
C PRO A 6 23.86 -0.93 -17.26
N GLY A 7 23.54 -0.26 -16.14
CA GLY A 7 22.42 -0.67 -15.27
C GLY A 7 21.03 -0.29 -15.78
N LEU A 8 20.89 0.83 -16.50
CA LEU A 8 19.59 1.34 -16.93
C LEU A 8 18.98 0.54 -18.11
N LEU A 9 19.81 -0.05 -18.97
CA LEU A 9 19.35 -0.83 -20.13
C LEU A 9 18.86 -2.25 -19.76
N GLY A 10 19.42 -2.84 -18.70
CA GLY A 10 19.03 -4.18 -18.22
C GLY A 10 17.69 -4.19 -17.47
N VAL A 11 17.38 -3.11 -16.75
CA VAL A 11 16.09 -2.93 -16.08
C VAL A 11 14.99 -2.69 -17.12
N GLY A 12 15.20 -1.81 -18.10
CA GLY A 12 14.19 -1.55 -19.14
C GLY A 12 13.73 -2.80 -19.90
N SER A 13 14.65 -3.69 -20.27
CA SER A 13 14.35 -4.90 -21.07
C SER A 13 13.63 -6.00 -20.28
N ARG A 14 14.02 -6.27 -19.03
CA ARG A 14 13.32 -7.23 -18.16
C ARG A 14 11.90 -6.76 -17.82
N TRP A 15 11.69 -5.46 -17.66
CA TRP A 15 10.38 -4.89 -17.36
C TRP A 15 9.47 -4.84 -18.60
N LEU A 16 10.01 -4.44 -19.76
CA LEU A 16 9.26 -4.42 -21.03
C LEU A 16 8.79 -5.82 -21.46
N SER A 17 9.64 -6.85 -21.25
CA SER A 17 9.25 -8.24 -21.49
C SER A 17 8.15 -8.73 -20.55
N SER A 18 8.08 -8.23 -19.31
CA SER A 18 6.98 -8.55 -18.37
C SER A 18 5.66 -7.88 -18.80
N ALA A 19 5.75 -6.63 -19.28
CA ALA A 19 4.63 -5.84 -19.82
C ALA A 19 3.93 -6.54 -20.99
N LEU A 20 4.73 -7.06 -21.92
CA LEU A 20 4.26 -7.73 -23.14
C LEU A 20 3.54 -9.06 -22.86
N HIS A 21 3.70 -9.64 -21.68
CA HIS A 21 3.13 -10.95 -21.34
C HIS A 21 1.93 -10.90 -20.37
N ARG A 22 1.37 -9.72 -20.03
CA ARG A 22 0.22 -9.56 -19.09
C ARG A 22 0.39 -10.37 -17.79
N ARG A 23 1.59 -10.40 -17.20
CA ARG A 23 1.97 -11.30 -16.08
C ARG A 23 1.67 -10.73 -14.68
N GLY A 24 0.43 -10.32 -14.43
CA GLY A 24 -0.10 -10.07 -13.08
C GLY A 24 0.50 -8.90 -12.26
N MET A 25 1.62 -8.31 -12.67
CA MET A 25 2.22 -7.13 -12.04
C MET A 25 1.93 -5.89 -12.91
N PRO A 26 1.35 -4.81 -12.34
CA PRO A 26 1.17 -3.57 -13.07
C PRO A 26 2.54 -2.98 -13.41
N MET A 27 2.65 -2.44 -14.62
CA MET A 27 3.85 -1.71 -15.01
C MET A 27 4.01 -0.47 -14.12
N PRO A 28 5.22 -0.14 -13.64
CA PRO A 28 5.46 1.17 -13.05
C PRO A 28 5.01 2.23 -14.05
N PHE A 29 4.46 3.33 -13.55
CA PHE A 29 4.00 4.45 -14.37
C PHE A 29 2.65 4.24 -15.09
N THR A 30 1.92 3.15 -14.83
CA THR A 30 0.56 2.93 -15.37
C THR A 30 -0.54 3.15 -14.35
N ALA A 31 -0.23 3.66 -13.16
CA ALA A 31 -1.25 3.93 -12.16
C ALA A 31 -2.15 5.10 -12.63
N PRO A 32 -3.48 4.98 -12.53
CA PRO A 32 -4.38 6.07 -12.87
C PRO A 32 -4.14 7.25 -11.92
N ARG A 33 -4.19 8.49 -12.42
CA ARG A 33 -3.97 9.67 -11.58
C ARG A 33 -5.26 10.05 -10.83
N THR A 34 -5.15 10.27 -9.53
CA THR A 34 -6.24 10.75 -8.65
C THR A 34 -5.77 11.95 -7.82
N SER A 35 -6.67 12.58 -7.04
CA SER A 35 -6.27 13.63 -6.07
C SER A 35 -5.24 13.16 -5.05
N LEU A 36 -5.06 11.85 -4.86
CA LEU A 36 -4.06 11.27 -3.96
C LEU A 36 -2.61 11.47 -4.47
N ASN A 37 -2.45 11.83 -5.74
CA ASN A 37 -1.17 11.82 -6.45
C ASN A 37 -0.68 13.25 -6.74
N GLY A 38 -0.10 13.89 -5.73
CA GLY A 38 0.41 15.25 -5.86
C GLY A 38 1.60 15.55 -4.97
N THR A 39 2.11 16.75 -5.14
CA THR A 39 3.14 17.33 -4.28
C THR A 39 2.56 17.63 -2.89
N ILE A 40 3.17 17.07 -1.84
CA ILE A 40 2.72 17.20 -0.45
C ILE A 40 3.54 18.25 0.33
N THR A 41 3.04 18.69 1.50
CA THR A 41 3.79 19.52 2.46
C THR A 41 4.13 18.73 3.74
N GLY A 42 4.42 19.42 4.85
CA GLY A 42 4.52 18.83 6.20
C GLY A 42 3.17 18.58 6.90
N HIS A 43 2.05 19.10 6.39
CA HIS A 43 0.75 18.95 7.05
C HIS A 43 0.17 17.54 6.85
N ARG A 44 -0.46 17.00 7.90
CA ARG A 44 -1.07 15.66 7.87
C ARG A 44 -2.53 15.70 8.30
N SER A 45 -3.38 14.94 7.62
CA SER A 45 -4.66 14.47 8.14
C SER A 45 -4.48 13.03 8.61
N VAL A 46 -5.22 12.65 9.65
CA VAL A 46 -5.21 11.29 10.19
C VAL A 46 -6.64 10.87 10.47
N ALA A 47 -6.94 9.61 10.25
CA ALA A 47 -8.15 8.96 10.71
C ALA A 47 -7.80 7.51 11.06
N PHE A 48 -8.70 6.84 11.75
CA PHE A 48 -8.51 5.46 12.13
C PHE A 48 -9.84 4.75 12.29
N THR A 49 -9.81 3.44 12.18
CA THR A 49 -10.98 2.58 12.34
C THR A 49 -10.54 1.18 12.74
N SER A 50 -11.48 0.31 13.07
CA SER A 50 -11.19 -1.05 13.49
C SER A 50 -12.33 -1.99 13.10
N VAL A 51 -11.98 -3.23 12.78
CA VAL A 51 -12.93 -4.32 12.53
C VAL A 51 -12.54 -5.55 13.34
N GLY A 52 -13.48 -6.48 13.53
CA GLY A 52 -13.21 -7.74 14.22
C GLY A 52 -12.28 -8.64 13.39
N LEU A 53 -11.24 -9.20 14.00
CA LEU A 53 -10.40 -10.19 13.33
C LEU A 53 -11.18 -11.47 12.99
N ASP A 54 -12.19 -11.81 13.79
CA ASP A 54 -13.04 -12.96 13.54
C ASP A 54 -13.96 -12.74 12.33
N ASP A 55 -14.48 -11.52 12.13
CA ASP A 55 -15.20 -11.14 10.91
C ASP A 55 -14.31 -11.27 9.67
N VAL A 56 -13.06 -10.77 9.77
CA VAL A 56 -12.07 -10.92 8.70
C VAL A 56 -11.81 -12.41 8.40
N LYS A 57 -11.67 -13.25 9.42
CA LYS A 57 -11.49 -14.70 9.25
C LYS A 57 -12.72 -15.38 8.67
N GLN A 58 -13.92 -14.94 9.02
CA GLN A 58 -15.17 -15.45 8.47
C GLN A 58 -15.22 -15.20 6.96
N VAL A 59 -15.01 -13.95 6.55
CA VAL A 59 -14.93 -13.57 5.12
C VAL A 59 -13.85 -14.36 4.39
N LYS A 60 -12.66 -14.44 4.99
CA LYS A 60 -11.54 -15.23 4.46
C LYS A 60 -11.94 -16.68 4.20
N ASN A 61 -12.55 -17.34 5.19
CA ASN A 61 -12.92 -18.74 5.10
C ASN A 61 -14.07 -18.97 4.11
N ALA A 62 -15.08 -18.10 4.11
CA ALA A 62 -16.24 -18.18 3.21
C ALA A 62 -15.83 -18.09 1.74
N PHE A 63 -14.87 -17.20 1.41
CA PHE A 63 -14.42 -16.99 0.03
C PHE A 63 -13.15 -17.76 -0.34
N GLY A 64 -12.55 -18.52 0.60
CA GLY A 64 -11.35 -19.31 0.33
C GLY A 64 -10.09 -18.50 0.02
N VAL A 65 -9.98 -17.29 0.57
CA VAL A 65 -8.85 -16.35 0.33
C VAL A 65 -7.93 -16.23 1.56
N THR A 66 -6.92 -15.34 1.53
CA THR A 66 -6.08 -15.06 2.71
C THR A 66 -6.57 -13.85 3.50
N VAL A 67 -6.13 -13.72 4.77
CA VAL A 67 -6.42 -12.53 5.61
C VAL A 67 -5.95 -11.25 4.91
N ASN A 68 -4.79 -11.30 4.26
CA ASN A 68 -4.26 -10.16 3.53
C ASN A 68 -5.13 -9.76 2.34
N ASP A 69 -5.72 -10.72 1.64
CA ASP A 69 -6.64 -10.43 0.53
C ASP A 69 -7.91 -9.74 1.03
N VAL A 70 -8.44 -10.18 2.18
CA VAL A 70 -9.59 -9.53 2.82
C VAL A 70 -9.24 -8.11 3.25
N VAL A 71 -8.09 -7.88 3.90
CA VAL A 71 -7.65 -6.54 4.31
C VAL A 71 -7.51 -5.61 3.10
N LEU A 72 -6.90 -6.08 2.01
CA LEU A 72 -6.80 -5.30 0.77
C LEU A 72 -8.16 -5.07 0.13
N ALA A 73 -9.09 -6.03 0.20
CA ALA A 73 -10.46 -5.85 -0.31
C ALA A 73 -11.23 -4.79 0.48
N LEU A 74 -11.12 -4.79 1.82
CA LEU A 74 -11.69 -3.76 2.68
C LEU A 74 -11.17 -2.37 2.30
N CYS A 75 -9.85 -2.24 2.15
CA CYS A 75 -9.24 -0.98 1.71
C CYS A 75 -9.71 -0.59 0.30
N THR A 76 -9.85 -1.55 -0.61
CA THR A 76 -10.31 -1.30 -1.99
C THR A 76 -11.75 -0.81 -2.04
N GLY A 77 -12.68 -1.42 -1.29
CA GLY A 77 -14.07 -0.98 -1.24
C GLY A 77 -14.23 0.39 -0.59
N ALA A 78 -13.48 0.64 0.49
CA ALA A 78 -13.43 1.96 1.13
C ALA A 78 -12.87 3.03 0.17
N LEU A 79 -11.76 2.76 -0.51
CA LEU A 79 -11.18 3.65 -1.51
C LEU A 79 -12.11 3.88 -2.70
N ARG A 80 -12.82 2.85 -3.16
CA ARG A 80 -13.82 2.98 -4.23
C ARG A 80 -14.87 4.00 -3.85
N SER A 81 -15.55 3.80 -2.71
CA SER A 81 -16.62 4.68 -2.24
C SER A 81 -16.11 6.11 -2.02
N PHE A 82 -14.90 6.23 -1.48
CA PHE A 82 -14.25 7.52 -1.25
C PHE A 82 -13.90 8.29 -2.53
N LEU A 83 -13.35 7.61 -3.55
CA LEU A 83 -13.03 8.22 -4.84
C LEU A 83 -14.30 8.50 -5.66
N GLU A 84 -15.31 7.64 -5.56
CA GLU A 84 -16.62 7.83 -6.19
C GLU A 84 -17.33 9.07 -5.63
N ALA A 85 -17.33 9.25 -4.30
CA ALA A 85 -17.88 10.45 -3.66
C ALA A 85 -17.15 11.74 -4.06
N ARG A 86 -15.91 11.64 -4.54
CA ARG A 86 -15.11 12.76 -5.06
C ARG A 86 -15.30 12.98 -6.57
N GLY A 87 -16.00 12.09 -7.28
CA GLY A 87 -16.07 12.11 -8.75
C GLY A 87 -14.74 11.76 -9.42
N GLU A 88 -13.89 10.99 -8.74
CA GLU A 88 -12.51 10.68 -9.16
C GLU A 88 -12.25 9.17 -9.27
N LEU A 89 -13.30 8.34 -9.24
CA LEU A 89 -13.15 6.89 -9.39
C LEU A 89 -12.61 6.56 -10.79
N PRO A 90 -11.42 5.96 -10.92
CA PRO A 90 -10.87 5.62 -12.23
C PRO A 90 -11.54 4.38 -12.83
N ASP A 91 -11.54 4.30 -14.17
CA ASP A 91 -11.98 3.11 -14.92
C ASP A 91 -10.99 1.94 -14.78
N ASP A 92 -9.72 2.24 -14.49
CA ASP A 92 -8.64 1.29 -14.27
C ASP A 92 -8.44 0.98 -12.78
N PRO A 93 -7.89 -0.21 -12.42
CA PRO A 93 -7.50 -0.51 -11.04
C PRO A 93 -6.42 0.45 -10.52
N LEU A 94 -6.49 0.81 -9.24
CA LEU A 94 -5.38 1.50 -8.59
C LEU A 94 -4.17 0.57 -8.46
N VAL A 95 -2.98 1.15 -8.45
CA VAL A 95 -1.72 0.45 -8.18
C VAL A 95 -1.23 0.86 -6.80
N VAL A 96 -0.95 -0.09 -5.91
CA VAL A 96 -0.43 0.21 -4.56
C VAL A 96 0.89 -0.48 -4.30
N THR A 97 1.72 0.16 -3.48
CA THR A 97 2.92 -0.49 -2.96
C THR A 97 2.56 -1.21 -1.66
N VAL A 98 2.86 -2.51 -1.61
CA VAL A 98 2.67 -3.35 -0.42
C VAL A 98 4.03 -3.84 0.06
N PRO A 99 4.52 -3.36 1.22
CA PRO A 99 5.72 -3.90 1.85
C PRO A 99 5.46 -5.34 2.32
N VAL A 100 6.39 -6.24 2.04
CA VAL A 100 6.41 -7.61 2.55
C VAL A 100 7.68 -7.84 3.35
N SER A 101 7.53 -8.43 4.53
CA SER A 101 8.66 -8.92 5.31
C SER A 101 9.25 -10.13 4.60
N VAL A 102 10.50 -10.04 4.15
CA VAL A 102 11.22 -11.22 3.62
C VAL A 102 11.78 -11.96 4.82
N HIS A 103 11.08 -13.02 5.27
CA HIS A 103 11.67 -14.00 6.17
C HIS A 103 12.56 -14.93 5.33
N ASP A 104 13.70 -14.43 4.86
CA ASP A 104 14.65 -15.31 4.21
C ASP A 104 15.41 -16.12 5.27
N ARG A 105 15.34 -17.44 5.14
CA ARG A 105 16.00 -18.44 6.01
C ARG A 105 17.51 -18.51 5.72
N SER A 106 18.18 -17.38 5.52
CA SER A 106 19.63 -17.33 5.41
C SER A 106 20.22 -16.63 6.62
N VAL A 107 20.70 -17.44 7.56
CA VAL A 107 21.60 -17.04 8.64
C VAL A 107 22.78 -16.26 8.04
N ARG A 108 22.78 -14.93 8.19
CA ARG A 108 24.01 -14.12 8.21
C ARG A 108 23.86 -12.99 9.23
N GLU A 109 24.90 -12.86 10.03
CA GLU A 109 25.06 -11.94 11.15
C GLU A 109 25.01 -10.47 10.71
N SER A 110 23.82 -9.90 10.56
CA SER A 110 23.55 -8.48 10.84
C SER A 110 22.05 -8.25 10.75
N GLY A 111 21.46 -7.64 11.77
CA GLY A 111 20.02 -7.40 11.88
C GLY A 111 19.52 -6.30 10.93
N SER A 112 19.66 -6.50 9.62
CA SER A 112 19.00 -5.65 8.63
C SER A 112 17.61 -6.23 8.35
N ASN A 113 16.57 -5.43 8.60
CA ASN A 113 15.19 -5.84 8.38
C ASN A 113 14.95 -5.80 6.85
N HIS A 114 15.09 -6.93 6.17
CA HIS A 114 14.84 -7.02 4.73
C HIS A 114 13.34 -6.80 4.48
N VAL A 115 12.98 -5.60 4.04
CA VAL A 115 11.63 -5.26 3.57
C VAL A 115 11.69 -5.23 2.05
N SER A 116 11.13 -6.25 1.41
CA SER A 116 10.85 -6.20 -0.03
C SER A 116 9.50 -5.51 -0.24
N ALA A 117 9.30 -4.84 -1.37
CA ALA A 117 8.02 -4.25 -1.71
C ALA A 117 7.57 -4.75 -3.08
N PHE A 118 6.28 -5.01 -3.24
CA PHE A 118 5.70 -5.34 -4.53
C PHE A 118 4.53 -4.40 -4.85
N PHE A 119 4.23 -4.26 -6.14
CA PHE A 119 3.04 -3.53 -6.59
C PHE A 119 1.84 -4.48 -6.67
N ALA A 120 0.75 -4.12 -6.00
CA ALA A 120 -0.52 -4.82 -6.06
C ALA A 120 -1.56 -3.97 -6.81
N LEU A 121 -2.50 -4.65 -7.47
CA LEU A 121 -3.66 -4.02 -8.10
C LEU A 121 -4.85 -4.02 -7.15
N LEU A 122 -5.45 -2.85 -6.94
CA LEU A 122 -6.72 -2.71 -6.24
C LEU A 122 -7.82 -2.47 -7.28
N PRO A 123 -8.73 -3.43 -7.52
CA PRO A 123 -9.75 -3.36 -8.55
C PRO A 123 -10.93 -2.46 -8.13
N THR A 124 -10.66 -1.18 -7.85
CA THR A 124 -11.65 -0.18 -7.43
C THR A 124 -12.74 0.04 -8.48
N HIS A 125 -12.45 -0.20 -9.77
CA HIS A 125 -13.40 -0.13 -10.87
C HIS A 125 -14.53 -1.17 -10.77
N LEU A 126 -14.32 -2.29 -10.06
CA LEU A 126 -15.35 -3.32 -9.85
C LEU A 126 -16.35 -2.89 -8.77
N ALA A 127 -17.65 -2.85 -9.12
CA ALA A 127 -18.73 -2.46 -8.22
C ALA A 127 -19.04 -3.52 -7.15
N GLU A 128 -18.99 -4.79 -7.52
CA GLU A 128 -19.36 -5.91 -6.64
C GLU A 128 -18.26 -6.23 -5.60
N PRO A 129 -18.55 -6.19 -4.28
CA PRO A 129 -17.57 -6.46 -3.22
C PRO A 129 -16.87 -7.82 -3.35
N VAL A 130 -17.65 -8.87 -3.64
CA VAL A 130 -17.12 -10.23 -3.79
C VAL A 130 -16.22 -10.36 -5.02
N ALA A 131 -16.55 -9.67 -6.12
CA ALA A 131 -15.71 -9.65 -7.31
C ALA A 131 -14.34 -8.99 -7.03
N ARG A 132 -14.32 -7.94 -6.20
CA ARG A 132 -13.06 -7.32 -5.74
C ARG A 132 -12.21 -8.30 -4.95
N VAL A 133 -12.80 -9.06 -4.02
CA VAL A 133 -12.09 -10.07 -3.21
C VAL A 133 -11.38 -11.09 -4.11
N TYR A 134 -12.10 -11.67 -5.07
CA TYR A 134 -11.51 -12.68 -5.97
C TYR A 134 -10.44 -12.10 -6.90
N ALA A 135 -10.67 -10.91 -7.47
CA ALA A 135 -9.69 -10.24 -8.31
C ALA A 135 -8.39 -9.92 -7.55
N ILE A 136 -8.50 -9.47 -6.29
CA ILE A 136 -7.33 -9.22 -5.43
C ILE A 136 -6.58 -10.51 -5.12
N ALA A 137 -7.29 -11.57 -4.72
CA ALA A 137 -6.68 -12.85 -4.38
C ALA A 137 -5.92 -13.44 -5.58
N GLU A 138 -6.51 -13.38 -6.78
CA GLU A 138 -5.86 -13.85 -8.01
C GLU A 138 -4.64 -12.99 -8.38
N ASN A 139 -4.77 -11.65 -8.33
CA ASN A 139 -3.65 -10.74 -8.60
C ASN A 139 -2.49 -10.97 -7.61
N ASN A 140 -2.77 -11.13 -6.32
CA ASN A 140 -1.75 -11.41 -5.30
C ASN A 140 -1.10 -12.77 -5.50
N ARG A 141 -1.86 -13.79 -5.91
CA ARG A 141 -1.32 -15.12 -6.24
C ARG A 141 -0.33 -15.03 -7.40
N LEU A 142 -0.69 -14.31 -8.47
CA LEU A 142 0.17 -14.09 -9.64
C LEU A 142 1.40 -13.23 -9.30
N ALA A 143 1.24 -12.16 -8.53
CA ALA A 143 2.34 -11.29 -8.10
C ALA A 143 3.38 -12.06 -7.26
N LYS A 144 2.93 -12.95 -6.37
CA LYS A 144 3.82 -13.81 -5.56
C LYS A 144 4.61 -14.82 -6.39
N GLN A 145 4.04 -15.30 -7.49
CA GLN A 145 4.73 -16.21 -8.43
C GLN A 145 5.82 -15.51 -9.25
N HIS A 146 5.81 -14.18 -9.28
CA HIS A 146 6.73 -13.35 -10.07
C HIS A 146 7.50 -12.33 -9.23
N HIS A 147 7.77 -12.65 -7.95
CA HIS A 147 8.55 -11.80 -7.05
C HIS A 147 9.90 -11.43 -7.67
N PHE A 148 9.98 -10.23 -8.23
CA PHE A 148 11.22 -9.48 -8.26
C PHE A 148 11.38 -8.88 -6.88
N SER A 149 12.44 -9.25 -6.17
CA SER A 149 12.98 -8.35 -5.16
C SER A 149 13.27 -7.04 -5.89
N ILE A 150 12.51 -5.99 -5.58
CA ILE A 150 13.14 -4.68 -5.62
C ILE A 150 14.19 -4.82 -4.52
N ASP A 151 15.45 -5.05 -4.92
CA ASP A 151 16.54 -5.18 -3.97
C ASP A 151 16.43 -3.99 -3.02
N ALA A 152 16.22 -4.27 -1.73
CA ALA A 152 16.22 -3.24 -0.70
C ALA A 152 17.55 -2.47 -0.72
N ASP A 153 18.60 -3.14 -1.19
CA ASP A 153 19.91 -2.60 -1.50
C ASP A 153 19.83 -1.52 -2.59
N MET A 154 18.90 -1.56 -3.54
CA MET A 154 18.83 -0.52 -4.57
C MET A 154 18.43 0.85 -4.01
N LEU A 155 17.57 0.90 -2.99
CA LEU A 155 17.21 2.15 -2.29
C LEU A 155 18.24 2.52 -1.21
N ALA A 156 18.82 1.52 -0.52
CA ALA A 156 19.88 1.72 0.45
C ALA A 156 21.19 2.21 -0.21
N ASP A 157 21.58 1.61 -1.33
CA ASP A 157 22.71 2.01 -2.18
C ASP A 157 22.51 3.46 -2.66
N TRP A 158 21.31 3.83 -3.11
CA TRP A 158 21.03 5.23 -3.51
C TRP A 158 21.15 6.22 -2.34
N ALA A 159 20.78 5.80 -1.13
CA ALA A 159 20.94 6.59 0.09
C ALA A 159 22.40 6.62 0.59
N GLU A 160 23.19 5.59 0.29
CA GLU A 160 24.61 5.49 0.63
C GLU A 160 25.49 6.32 -0.32
N PHE A 161 25.08 6.49 -1.58
CA PHE A 161 25.83 7.25 -2.59
C PHE A 161 25.60 8.77 -2.58
N ALA A 162 24.62 9.29 -1.84
CA ALA A 162 24.36 10.73 -1.72
C ALA A 162 24.46 11.17 -0.25
N PRO A 163 25.35 12.13 0.11
CA PRO A 163 25.34 12.71 1.44
C PRO A 163 23.92 13.17 1.78
N ALA A 164 23.38 12.84 2.95
CA ALA A 164 21.99 13.10 3.34
C ALA A 164 21.53 14.56 3.06
N ARG A 165 22.47 15.52 3.10
CA ARG A 165 22.26 16.93 2.71
C ARG A 165 21.89 17.12 1.24
N LEU A 166 22.54 16.39 0.33
CA LEU A 166 22.28 16.44 -1.12
C LEU A 166 20.93 15.81 -1.45
N LEU A 167 20.61 14.66 -0.84
CA LEU A 167 19.29 14.04 -0.98
C LEU A 167 18.20 14.98 -0.45
N GLY A 168 18.40 15.60 0.72
CA GLY A 168 17.47 16.59 1.26
C GLY A 168 17.30 17.82 0.35
N LEU A 169 18.37 18.30 -0.28
CA LEU A 169 18.29 19.40 -1.26
C LEU A 169 17.53 18.97 -2.53
N ALA A 170 17.81 17.78 -3.05
CA ALA A 170 17.11 17.23 -4.20
C ALA A 170 15.62 17.08 -3.92
N MET A 171 15.22 16.56 -2.76
CA MET A 171 13.81 16.44 -2.37
C MET A 171 13.14 17.80 -2.19
N ARG A 172 13.83 18.81 -1.63
CA ARG A 172 13.30 20.19 -1.56
C ARG A 172 13.12 20.79 -2.94
N ALA A 173 14.08 20.63 -3.84
CA ALA A 173 13.97 21.10 -5.22
C ALA A 173 12.82 20.38 -5.96
N TYR A 174 12.71 19.06 -5.79
CA TYR A 174 11.64 18.25 -6.36
C TYR A 174 10.25 18.73 -5.90
N SER A 175 10.11 19.03 -4.60
CA SER A 175 8.91 19.63 -4.02
C SER A 175 8.65 21.05 -4.55
N ALA A 176 9.63 21.94 -4.51
CA ALA A 176 9.49 23.34 -4.94
C ALA A 176 9.10 23.46 -6.43
N LEU A 177 9.64 22.59 -7.26
CA LEU A 177 9.35 22.54 -8.70
C LEU A 177 8.11 21.69 -9.05
N ARG A 178 7.45 21.11 -8.03
CA ARG A 178 6.24 20.27 -8.13
C ARG A 178 6.38 19.12 -9.12
N LEU A 179 7.51 18.41 -9.08
CA LEU A 179 7.82 17.37 -10.06
C LEU A 179 6.87 16.16 -9.98
N ALA A 180 6.32 15.83 -8.80
CA ALA A 180 5.33 14.76 -8.65
C ALA A 180 4.05 14.99 -9.47
N ASP A 181 3.73 16.26 -9.75
CA ASP A 181 2.56 16.63 -10.53
C ASP A 181 2.80 16.43 -12.04
N LYS A 182 4.07 16.24 -12.46
CA LYS A 182 4.50 16.32 -13.87
C LYS A 182 4.91 14.99 -14.50
N HIS A 183 5.13 13.93 -13.72
CA HIS A 183 5.46 12.61 -14.25
C HIS A 183 4.29 11.63 -14.10
N PRO A 184 4.25 10.51 -14.85
CA PRO A 184 3.22 9.49 -14.67
C PRO A 184 3.21 8.92 -13.26
N VAL A 185 2.05 8.53 -12.74
CA VAL A 185 1.92 8.04 -11.37
C VAL A 185 2.53 6.64 -11.26
N VAL A 186 3.47 6.46 -10.32
CA VAL A 186 4.13 5.17 -10.09
C VAL A 186 3.22 4.21 -9.32
N HIS A 187 2.57 4.73 -8.27
CA HIS A 187 1.63 4.04 -7.40
C HIS A 187 0.72 5.09 -6.78
N ASN A 188 -0.53 4.71 -6.52
CA ASN A 188 -1.55 5.58 -5.98
C ASN A 188 -1.35 5.90 -4.50
N LEU A 189 -1.01 4.87 -3.73
CA LEU A 189 -0.84 4.92 -2.28
C LEU A 189 -0.01 3.73 -1.79
N VAL A 190 0.34 3.76 -0.50
CA VAL A 190 0.98 2.64 0.20
C VAL A 190 -0.04 1.96 1.10
N ILE A 191 -0.10 0.64 1.04
CA ILE A 191 -0.87 -0.18 2.00
C ILE A 191 0.06 -1.17 2.67
N SER A 192 0.06 -1.21 4.00
CA SER A 192 0.83 -2.18 4.77
C SER A 192 -0.06 -2.93 5.75
N ASN A 193 0.20 -4.21 5.93
CA ASN A 193 -0.51 -5.07 6.85
C ASN A 193 0.50 -5.83 7.70
N VAL A 194 0.54 -5.53 8.99
CA VAL A 194 1.53 -6.04 9.94
C VAL A 194 0.83 -6.97 10.95
N PRO A 195 1.28 -8.22 11.10
CA PRO A 195 0.80 -9.07 12.18
C PRO A 195 1.30 -8.52 13.52
N GLY A 196 0.38 -8.12 14.39
CA GLY A 196 0.66 -7.74 15.77
C GLY A 196 0.53 -8.91 16.76
N PRO A 197 0.84 -8.69 18.04
CA PRO A 197 0.72 -9.72 19.06
C PRO A 197 -0.73 -10.21 19.23
N PRO A 198 -0.99 -11.54 19.25
CA PRO A 198 -2.34 -12.09 19.42
C PRO A 198 -2.83 -12.08 20.88
N VAL A 199 -2.08 -11.43 21.78
CA VAL A 199 -2.36 -11.36 23.21
C VAL A 199 -2.67 -9.92 23.62
N PRO A 200 -3.48 -9.69 24.67
CA PRO A 200 -3.69 -8.36 25.20
C PRO A 200 -2.37 -7.72 25.65
N LEU A 201 -2.15 -6.47 25.26
CA LEU A 201 -0.98 -5.69 25.67
C LEU A 201 -1.36 -4.68 26.75
N TYR A 202 -0.40 -4.31 27.59
CA TYR A 202 -0.59 -3.37 28.68
C TYR A 202 0.56 -2.37 28.75
N LEU A 203 0.26 -1.12 29.09
CA LEU A 203 1.23 -0.09 29.42
C LEU A 203 0.99 0.37 30.86
N LEU A 204 1.95 0.13 31.75
CA LEU A 204 1.85 0.50 33.18
C LEU A 204 0.56 0.00 33.85
N GLY A 205 0.10 -1.20 33.49
CA GLY A 205 -1.13 -1.82 34.00
C GLY A 205 -2.41 -1.42 33.26
N ALA A 206 -2.39 -0.42 32.39
CA ALA A 206 -3.54 -0.07 31.53
C ALA A 206 -3.56 -0.94 30.26
N ARG A 207 -4.70 -1.57 29.96
CA ARG A 207 -4.88 -2.37 28.73
C ARG A 207 -4.84 -1.47 27.50
N ILE A 208 -4.06 -1.86 26.49
CA ILE A 208 -4.09 -1.24 25.16
C ILE A 208 -5.36 -1.72 24.45
N THR A 209 -6.25 -0.79 24.11
CA THR A 209 -7.55 -1.09 23.47
C THR A 209 -7.56 -0.85 21.96
N GLY A 210 -6.45 -0.36 21.41
CA GLY A 210 -6.28 -0.16 19.97
C GLY A 210 -4.86 0.30 19.63
N MET A 211 -4.36 -0.13 18.47
CA MET A 211 -3.06 0.25 17.92
C MET A 211 -3.26 0.73 16.49
N TYR A 212 -3.11 2.03 16.24
CA TYR A 212 -3.36 2.62 14.91
C TYR A 212 -2.04 3.10 14.28
N PRO A 213 -1.37 2.26 13.47
CA PRO A 213 -0.08 2.59 12.88
C PRO A 213 -0.23 3.64 11.77
N LEU A 214 0.73 4.55 11.67
CA LEU A 214 0.76 5.60 10.64
C LEU A 214 2.05 5.45 9.82
N GLY A 215 1.92 4.98 8.58
CA GLY A 215 3.05 4.82 7.67
C GLY A 215 3.50 6.13 7.00
N PRO A 216 4.60 6.10 6.23
CA PRO A 216 5.08 7.28 5.52
C PRO A 216 4.19 7.63 4.32
N VAL A 217 4.14 8.93 3.99
CA VAL A 217 3.56 9.47 2.74
C VAL A 217 4.65 10.14 1.93
N PHE A 218 4.50 10.12 0.60
CA PHE A 218 5.52 10.60 -0.34
C PHE A 218 4.93 11.59 -1.34
N HIS A 219 5.78 12.41 -1.96
CA HIS A 219 5.34 13.16 -3.13
C HIS A 219 4.88 12.20 -4.22
N GLY A 220 3.68 12.41 -4.76
CA GLY A 220 3.06 11.53 -5.75
C GLY A 220 2.27 10.36 -5.15
N ALA A 221 2.40 10.07 -3.85
CA ALA A 221 1.62 9.06 -3.12
C ALA A 221 1.31 9.60 -1.71
N GLY A 222 0.34 10.51 -1.67
CA GLY A 222 0.04 11.30 -0.47
C GLY A 222 -0.89 10.65 0.53
N LEU A 223 -1.23 9.36 0.36
CA LEU A 223 -2.06 8.57 1.27
C LEU A 223 -1.33 7.29 1.66
N ASN A 224 -1.45 6.91 2.93
CA ASN A 224 -0.98 5.64 3.46
C ASN A 224 -2.06 5.02 4.35
N ILE A 225 -2.29 3.72 4.16
CA ILE A 225 -3.14 2.89 5.02
C ILE A 225 -2.27 1.81 5.64
N THR A 226 -2.14 1.82 6.96
CA THR A 226 -1.40 0.77 7.68
C THR A 226 -2.34 0.03 8.62
N VAL A 227 -2.29 -1.29 8.55
CA VAL A 227 -3.16 -2.19 9.29
C VAL A 227 -2.31 -3.01 10.25
N ILE A 228 -2.80 -3.17 11.48
CA ILE A 228 -2.24 -4.11 12.44
C ILE A 228 -3.34 -5.00 13.02
N SER A 229 -3.09 -6.30 13.05
CA SER A 229 -3.97 -7.23 13.75
C SER A 229 -3.43 -7.54 15.14
N SER A 230 -4.18 -7.24 16.20
CA SER A 230 -3.78 -7.54 17.59
C SER A 230 -5.01 -7.80 18.47
N ASP A 231 -4.90 -8.73 19.41
CA ASP A 231 -5.92 -9.02 20.44
C ASP A 231 -7.37 -9.12 19.88
N GLY A 232 -7.55 -9.89 18.80
CA GLY A 232 -8.87 -10.11 18.17
C GLY A 232 -9.38 -8.94 17.32
N ARG A 233 -8.59 -7.88 17.13
CA ARG A 233 -8.93 -6.70 16.34
C ARG A 233 -8.03 -6.58 15.11
N VAL A 234 -8.55 -5.90 14.10
CA VAL A 234 -7.79 -5.39 12.96
C VAL A 234 -7.95 -3.88 12.98
N ASP A 235 -6.93 -3.21 13.50
CA ASP A 235 -6.89 -1.76 13.62
C ASP A 235 -6.24 -1.16 12.37
N VAL A 236 -6.90 -0.16 11.79
CA VAL A 236 -6.53 0.48 10.53
C VAL A 236 -6.22 1.94 10.81
N GLY A 237 -4.97 2.33 10.62
CA GLY A 237 -4.53 3.73 10.67
C GLY A 237 -4.40 4.30 9.27
N LEU A 238 -4.90 5.52 9.09
CA LEU A 238 -4.85 6.26 7.83
C LEU A 238 -4.12 7.57 8.07
N ILE A 239 -3.18 7.88 7.19
CA ILE A 239 -2.47 9.17 7.19
C ILE A 239 -2.38 9.71 5.77
N GLY A 240 -2.70 10.99 5.62
CA GLY A 240 -2.77 11.68 4.34
C GLY A 240 -2.06 13.02 4.39
N ALA A 241 -1.56 13.48 3.25
CA ALA A 241 -1.17 14.86 3.08
C ALA A 241 -2.43 15.74 3.07
N ARG A 242 -2.50 16.70 4.00
CA ARG A 242 -3.72 17.50 4.22
C ARG A 242 -4.14 18.29 2.97
N GLU A 243 -3.19 18.66 2.12
CA GLU A 243 -3.46 19.38 0.87
C GLU A 243 -4.16 18.52 -0.19
N LEU A 244 -4.02 17.20 -0.12
CA LEU A 244 -4.62 16.25 -1.05
C LEU A 244 -5.88 15.60 -0.46
N VAL A 245 -5.84 15.35 0.86
CA VAL A 245 -6.90 14.68 1.59
C VAL A 245 -7.14 15.43 2.91
N PRO A 246 -7.95 16.50 2.91
CA PRO A 246 -8.16 17.32 4.11
C PRO A 246 -8.82 16.55 5.26
N ASP A 247 -9.73 15.65 4.91
CA ASP A 247 -10.46 14.77 5.83
C ASP A 247 -10.36 13.31 5.36
N LEU A 248 -10.04 12.42 6.31
CA LEU A 248 -9.90 10.97 6.11
C LEU A 248 -11.00 10.17 6.79
N TRP A 249 -11.86 10.79 7.61
CA TRP A 249 -12.86 10.06 8.38
C TRP A 249 -13.86 9.35 7.49
N SER A 250 -14.30 9.99 6.40
CA SER A 250 -15.18 9.32 5.43
C SER A 250 -14.56 8.07 4.78
N LEU A 251 -13.23 8.02 4.63
CA LEU A 251 -12.53 6.82 4.15
C LEU A 251 -12.41 5.76 5.26
N ALA A 252 -12.12 6.18 6.49
CA ALA A 252 -12.03 5.30 7.64
C ALA A 252 -13.38 4.64 7.96
N ASP A 253 -14.47 5.40 7.91
CA ASP A 253 -15.83 4.92 8.18
C ASP A 253 -16.32 3.95 7.10
N ALA A 254 -15.83 4.09 5.86
CA ALA A 254 -16.17 3.18 4.77
C ALA A 254 -15.59 1.76 4.94
N VAL A 255 -14.55 1.58 5.78
CA VAL A 255 -13.94 0.25 6.00
C VAL A 255 -14.89 -0.70 6.77
N PRO A 256 -15.47 -0.32 7.93
CA PRO A 256 -16.53 -1.10 8.56
C PRO A 256 -17.74 -1.31 7.66
N ASP A 257 -18.07 -0.36 6.79
CA ASP A 257 -19.20 -0.47 5.87
C ASP A 257 -18.95 -1.58 4.83
N GLU A 258 -17.75 -1.60 4.24
CA GLU A 258 -17.30 -2.65 3.34
C GLU A 258 -17.27 -4.02 4.05
N MET A 259 -16.81 -4.07 5.31
CA MET A 259 -16.85 -5.31 6.10
C MET A 259 -18.29 -5.85 6.22
N ARG A 260 -19.26 -4.97 6.54
CA ARG A 260 -20.67 -5.37 6.62
C ARG A 260 -21.21 -5.88 5.29
N GLN A 261 -20.78 -5.33 4.16
CA GLN A 261 -21.18 -5.82 2.84
C GLN A 261 -20.61 -7.23 2.57
N LEU A 262 -19.33 -7.45 2.87
CA LEU A 262 -18.69 -8.75 2.68
C LEU A 262 -19.28 -9.82 3.60
N LEU A 263 -19.54 -9.50 4.87
CA LEU A 263 -20.19 -10.43 5.81
C LEU A 263 -21.58 -10.85 5.33
N LYS A 264 -22.40 -9.92 4.84
CA LYS A 264 -23.71 -10.24 4.25
C LYS A 264 -23.61 -11.20 3.06
N ALA A 265 -22.50 -11.18 2.34
CA ALA A 265 -22.26 -12.07 1.21
C ALA A 265 -21.71 -13.45 1.61
N THR A 266 -21.40 -13.68 2.90
CA THR A 266 -20.91 -14.99 3.38
C THR A 266 -22.00 -16.02 3.64
N GLY A 267 -23.28 -15.62 3.63
CA GLY A 267 -24.44 -16.44 4.02
C GLY A 267 -25.01 -16.01 5.37
#